data_AF-A0A0B1T194-F1
#
_entry.id   AF-A0A0B1T194-F1
#
_cell.length_a   1.000
_cell.length_b   1.000
_cell.length_c   1.000
_cell.angle_alpha   90.00
_cell.angle_beta   90.00
_cell.angle_gamma   90.00
#
_symmetry.space_group_name_H-M   'P 1'
#
loop_
_entity.id
_entity.type
_entity.pdbx_description
1 polymer ?
#
loop_
_entity_poly.entity_id
_entity_poly.type
_entity_poly.pdbx_seq_one_letter_code
_entity_poly.pdbx_strand_id
1 'polypeptide(L)'
;MISASPLNYSPHPSEAKPRSEARIVDVLDKRSGALILTKSDFYPEIWRLLSQLMQLGIFQVGSGKFGGQRNSPHEKPAADIPKKQPDAVFEEKTTVDQAALYRMSSDDMNPLHIDQNFSKMSGFKEPILHVLCFTVFATRHVIKLWAENDASRFKALKV
;
A
#
# COMPACT_ATOMS: atom_id res chain seq x y z
N MET A 1 31.68 2.17 -3.33
CA MET A 1 31.00 1.24 -2.41
C MET A 1 29.85 1.98 -1.74
N ILE A 2 28.64 1.87 -2.29
CA ILE A 2 27.45 2.37 -1.60
C ILE A 2 27.07 1.28 -0.59
N SER A 3 27.47 1.50 0.65
CA SER A 3 27.04 0.71 1.80
C SER A 3 25.52 0.72 1.85
N ALA A 4 24.89 -0.42 1.55
CA ALA A 4 23.50 -0.65 1.89
C ALA A 4 23.41 -0.75 3.41
N SER A 5 23.20 0.39 4.08
CA SER A 5 22.92 0.40 5.51
C SER A 5 21.69 -0.49 5.75
N PRO A 6 21.74 -1.44 6.70
CA PRO A 6 20.60 -2.30 7.00
C PRO A 6 19.41 -1.41 7.36
N LEU A 7 18.25 -1.70 6.75
CA LEU A 7 17.00 -1.00 7.04
C LEU A 7 16.65 -1.24 8.52
N ASN A 8 16.96 -0.27 9.39
CA ASN A 8 16.58 -0.33 10.80
C ASN A 8 15.11 0.09 10.92
N TYR A 9 14.23 -0.91 10.89
CA TYR A 9 12.81 -0.75 11.16
C TYR A 9 12.59 -0.60 12.66
N SER A 10 12.48 0.64 13.13
CA SER A 10 11.97 0.97 14.46
C SER A 10 10.45 1.16 14.42
N PRO A 11 9.72 0.84 15.50
CA PRO A 11 8.31 1.18 15.61
C PRO A 11 8.07 2.66 15.38
N HIS A 12 6.94 3.00 14.75
CA HIS A 12 6.53 4.40 14.62
C HIS A 12 6.28 4.99 16.01
N PRO A 13 6.74 6.23 16.26
CA PRO A 13 6.32 6.95 17.46
C PRO A 13 4.82 7.24 17.40
N SER A 14 4.19 7.42 18.57
CA SER A 14 2.77 7.78 18.66
C SER A 14 2.45 9.15 18.05
N GLU A 15 3.45 10.03 17.96
CA GLU A 15 3.37 11.34 17.32
C GLU A 15 4.69 11.64 16.61
N ALA A 16 4.62 12.16 15.38
CA ALA A 16 5.78 12.64 14.62
C ALA A 16 5.36 13.63 13.53
N LYS A 17 6.32 14.41 13.04
CA LYS A 17 6.17 15.26 11.85
C LYS A 17 7.16 14.83 10.77
N PRO A 18 6.93 13.68 10.11
CA PRO A 18 7.90 13.15 9.17
C PRO A 18 7.95 14.00 7.89
N ARG A 19 9.15 14.17 7.33
CA ARG A 19 9.32 14.57 5.93
C ARG A 19 9.19 13.33 5.07
N SER A 20 8.45 13.41 3.97
CA SER A 20 8.37 12.34 2.96
C SER A 20 8.92 12.85 1.64
N GLU A 21 9.72 12.04 0.97
CA GLU A 21 10.23 12.31 -0.37
C GLU A 21 9.78 11.21 -1.33
N ALA A 22 8.86 11.57 -2.23
CA ALA A 22 8.32 10.67 -3.25
C ALA A 22 9.03 10.89 -4.59
N ARG A 23 9.31 9.80 -5.31
CA ARG A 23 9.84 9.83 -6.68
C ARG A 23 9.28 8.70 -7.53
N ILE A 24 9.12 8.95 -8.82
CA ILE A 24 8.85 7.91 -9.80
C ILE A 24 10.13 7.10 -9.98
N VAL A 25 10.02 5.79 -9.84
CA VAL A 25 11.12 4.84 -9.97
C VAL A 25 11.11 4.21 -11.35
N ASP A 26 9.92 3.96 -11.90
CA ASP A 26 9.76 3.39 -13.24
C ASP A 26 8.34 3.63 -13.78
N VAL A 27 8.18 3.52 -15.10
CA VAL A 27 6.88 3.56 -15.78
C VAL A 27 6.81 2.43 -16.80
N LEU A 28 5.94 1.45 -16.54
CA LEU A 28 5.86 0.21 -17.30
C LEU A 28 4.65 0.18 -18.23
N ASP A 29 4.84 -0.30 -19.45
CA ASP A 29 3.78 -0.47 -20.42
C ASP A 29 3.11 -1.84 -20.24
N LYS A 30 1.88 -1.83 -19.73
CA LYS A 30 1.07 -3.04 -19.55
C LYS A 30 0.07 -3.24 -20.69
N ARG A 31 0.18 -2.48 -21.78
CA ARG A 31 -0.70 -2.43 -22.97
C ARG A 31 -2.08 -1.83 -22.71
N SER A 32 -2.79 -2.31 -21.69
CA SER A 32 -4.10 -1.77 -21.30
C SER A 32 -3.99 -0.48 -20.48
N GLY A 33 -2.78 -0.14 -20.02
CA GLY A 33 -2.50 1.03 -19.19
C GLY A 33 -1.01 1.13 -18.89
N ALA A 34 -0.65 2.18 -18.15
CA ALA A 34 0.68 2.37 -17.61
C ALA A 34 0.71 2.01 -16.12
N LEU A 35 1.73 1.27 -15.68
CA LEU A 35 2.01 1.07 -14.26
C LEU A 35 3.13 2.01 -13.85
N ILE A 36 2.80 2.99 -13.02
CA ILE A 36 3.75 3.98 -12.48
C ILE A 36 4.20 3.47 -11.12
N LEU A 37 5.48 3.14 -11.01
CA LEU A 37 6.09 2.73 -9.74
C LEU A 37 6.63 3.97 -9.04
N THR A 38 6.05 4.29 -7.88
CA THR A 38 6.49 5.40 -7.03
C THR A 38 7.13 4.84 -5.77
N LYS A 39 8.21 5.47 -5.33
CA LYS A 39 8.86 5.19 -4.05
C LYS A 39 8.81 6.43 -3.18
N SER A 40 8.45 6.23 -1.91
CA SER A 40 8.54 7.26 -0.87
C SER A 40 9.51 6.82 0.23
N ASP A 41 10.43 7.71 0.59
CA ASP A 41 11.30 7.59 1.76
C ASP A 41 10.81 8.56 2.85
N PHE A 42 10.77 8.11 4.12
CA PHE A 42 10.25 8.88 5.27
C PHE A 42 11.36 9.25 6.28
N TYR A 43 11.33 10.46 6.82
CA TYR A 43 12.33 10.97 7.75
C TYR A 43 11.63 11.54 9.00
N PRO A 44 11.70 10.92 10.20
CA PRO A 44 10.97 11.33 11.41
C PRO A 44 11.42 12.67 11.98
N GLU A 45 12.66 13.06 11.71
CA GLU A 45 13.28 14.31 12.12
C GLU A 45 14.34 14.69 11.08
N ILE A 46 14.65 15.98 10.96
CA ILE A 46 15.60 16.51 9.97
C ILE A 46 16.91 15.69 10.04
N TRP A 47 17.25 15.01 8.94
CA TRP A 47 18.48 14.22 8.70
C TRP A 47 18.60 12.82 9.29
N ARG A 48 17.56 12.24 9.92
CA ARG A 48 17.57 10.81 10.23
C ARG A 48 16.58 10.09 9.30
N LEU A 49 17.05 9.19 8.44
CA LEU A 49 16.17 8.35 7.63
C LEU A 49 15.53 7.30 8.56
N LEU A 50 14.20 7.33 8.73
CA LEU A 50 13.50 6.08 9.01
C LEU A 50 13.52 5.38 7.67
N SER A 51 14.21 4.27 7.60
CA SER A 51 14.35 3.52 6.37
C SER A 51 13.04 2.73 6.10
N GLN A 52 11.92 3.44 6.10
CA GLN A 52 10.59 2.95 5.79
C GLN A 52 10.38 3.22 4.31
N LEU A 53 10.64 2.18 3.54
CA LEU A 53 10.41 2.18 2.11
C LEU A 53 8.93 1.92 1.87
N MET A 54 8.22 2.89 1.29
CA MET A 54 6.92 2.62 0.67
C MET A 54 7.11 2.59 -0.85
N GLN A 55 6.72 1.49 -1.49
CA GLN A 55 6.59 1.42 -2.94
C GLN A 55 5.13 1.25 -3.30
N LEU A 56 4.60 2.16 -4.12
CA LEU A 56 3.24 2.14 -4.61
C LEU A 56 3.26 1.94 -6.14
N GLY A 57 2.45 1.01 -6.63
CA GLY A 57 2.16 0.86 -8.05
C GLY A 57 0.81 1.51 -8.37
N ILE A 58 0.83 2.57 -9.18
CA ILE A 58 -0.40 3.25 -9.64
C ILE A 58 -0.66 2.81 -11.07
N PHE A 59 -1.83 2.23 -11.31
CA PHE A 59 -2.22 1.78 -12.65
C PHE A 59 -3.11 2.81 -13.33
N GLN A 60 -2.57 3.51 -14.34
CA GLN A 60 -3.32 4.43 -15.17
C GLN A 60 -3.94 3.67 -16.35
N VAL A 61 -5.24 3.38 -16.24
CA VAL A 61 -6.01 2.71 -17.28
C VAL A 61 -6.01 3.54 -18.58
N GLY A 62 -5.84 2.87 -19.72
CA GLY A 62 -5.88 3.51 -21.06
C GLY A 62 -4.56 4.12 -21.52
N SER A 63 -3.62 4.40 -20.61
CA SER A 63 -2.33 5.04 -20.93
C SER A 63 -1.21 4.05 -21.31
N GLY A 64 -1.55 2.91 -21.91
CA GLY A 64 -0.57 1.92 -22.39
C GLY A 64 -0.15 2.16 -23.85
N LYS A 65 0.56 1.18 -24.43
CA LYS A 65 1.00 1.13 -25.85
C LYS A 65 2.02 2.20 -26.25
N PHE A 66 2.78 2.72 -25.30
CA PHE A 66 3.87 3.66 -25.54
C PHE A 66 5.21 2.96 -25.84
N GLY A 67 5.25 1.63 -25.82
CA GLY A 67 6.44 0.85 -26.19
C GLY A 67 7.45 0.68 -25.05
N GLY A 68 7.05 0.96 -23.81
CA GLY A 68 7.89 0.78 -22.62
C GLY A 68 8.13 -0.68 -22.25
N GLN A 69 9.03 -0.89 -21.29
CA GLN A 69 9.27 -2.23 -20.74
C GLN A 69 8.03 -2.72 -19.98
N ARG A 70 7.82 -4.04 -19.98
CA ARG A 70 6.69 -4.66 -19.27
C ARG A 70 6.99 -4.92 -17.79
N ASN A 71 8.25 -5.07 -17.43
CA ASN A 71 8.72 -5.45 -16.09
C ASN A 71 9.78 -4.44 -15.63
N SER A 72 9.92 -4.25 -14.31
CA SER A 72 10.95 -3.38 -13.74
C SER A 72 11.88 -4.18 -12.83
N PRO A 73 13.21 -3.97 -12.88
CA PRO A 73 14.12 -4.47 -11.84
C PRO A 73 13.91 -3.76 -10.49
N HIS A 74 13.17 -2.66 -10.46
CA HIS A 74 12.89 -1.89 -9.25
C HIS A 74 11.61 -2.33 -8.53
N GLU A 75 10.75 -3.12 -9.19
CA GLU A 75 9.53 -3.68 -8.59
C GLU A 75 9.90 -4.66 -7.48
N LYS A 76 9.33 -4.47 -6.29
CA LYS A 76 9.44 -5.46 -5.21
C LYS A 76 8.45 -6.61 -5.48
N PRO A 77 8.92 -7.84 -5.71
CA PRO A 77 8.02 -8.96 -6.01
C PRO A 77 7.18 -9.32 -4.79
N ALA A 78 5.94 -9.74 -5.02
CA ALA A 78 5.14 -10.42 -4.02
C ALA A 78 5.66 -11.85 -3.78
N ALA A 79 5.41 -12.40 -2.60
CA ALA A 79 5.72 -13.80 -2.32
C ALA A 79 4.72 -14.73 -3.03
N ASP A 80 5.19 -15.91 -3.41
CA ASP A 80 4.31 -16.95 -3.93
C ASP A 80 3.37 -17.46 -2.82
N ILE A 81 2.10 -17.66 -3.18
CA ILE A 81 1.11 -18.22 -2.26
C ILE A 81 1.34 -19.74 -2.18
N PRO A 82 1.56 -20.32 -0.98
CA PRO A 82 1.75 -21.76 -0.82
C PRO A 82 0.55 -22.57 -1.35
N LYS A 83 0.83 -23.62 -2.15
CA LYS A 83 -0.19 -24.54 -2.68
C LYS A 83 -0.63 -25.59 -1.65
N LYS A 84 -1.03 -25.14 -0.46
CA LYS A 84 -1.57 -25.96 0.63
C LYS A 84 -2.81 -25.30 1.23
N GLN A 85 -3.52 -26.01 2.12
CA GLN A 85 -4.59 -25.38 2.88
C GLN A 85 -4.01 -24.24 3.76
N PRO A 86 -4.75 -23.13 3.96
CA PRO A 86 -4.32 -22.06 4.86
C PRO A 86 -4.12 -22.58 6.27
N ASP A 87 -3.04 -22.14 6.93
CA ASP A 87 -2.77 -22.52 8.33
C ASP A 87 -3.79 -21.88 9.30
N ALA A 88 -4.38 -20.75 8.91
CA ALA A 88 -5.47 -20.08 9.59
C ALA A 88 -6.32 -19.27 8.60
N VAL A 89 -7.61 -19.12 8.91
CA VAL A 89 -8.55 -18.25 8.17
C VAL A 89 -9.21 -17.32 9.18
N PHE A 90 -9.30 -16.04 8.84
CA PHE A 90 -9.95 -15.03 9.67
C PHE A 90 -10.95 -14.25 8.82
N GLU A 91 -12.15 -14.07 9.36
CA GLU A 91 -13.21 -13.31 8.70
C GLU A 91 -13.60 -12.15 9.62
N GLU A 92 -13.65 -10.96 9.05
CA GLU A 92 -14.14 -9.76 9.74
C GLU A 92 -15.10 -9.02 8.83
N LYS A 93 -16.31 -8.78 9.32
CA LYS A 93 -17.32 -8.03 8.58
C LYS A 93 -17.01 -6.54 8.68
N THR A 94 -16.85 -5.89 7.53
CA THR A 94 -16.74 -4.42 7.47
C THR A 94 -18.08 -3.77 7.81
N THR A 95 -18.02 -2.56 8.35
CA THR A 95 -19.21 -1.75 8.58
C THR A 95 -19.66 -1.06 7.29
N VAL A 96 -20.93 -0.64 7.23
CA VAL A 96 -21.45 0.14 6.08
C VAL A 96 -20.73 1.48 5.92
N ASP A 97 -20.30 2.07 7.04
CA ASP A 97 -19.61 3.36 7.08
C ASP A 97 -18.07 3.23 7.06
N GLN A 98 -17.54 2.03 6.79
CA GLN A 98 -16.10 1.75 6.89
C GLN A 98 -15.25 2.66 6.01
N ALA A 99 -15.74 2.96 4.80
CA ALA A 99 -15.07 3.85 3.86
C ALA A 99 -15.11 5.31 4.33
N ALA A 100 -16.23 5.74 4.93
CA ALA A 100 -16.40 7.07 5.51
C ALA A 100 -15.47 7.28 6.72
N LEU A 101 -15.27 6.26 7.54
CA LEU A 101 -14.33 6.29 8.65
C LEU A 101 -12.87 6.31 8.15
N TYR A 102 -12.51 5.38 7.26
CA TYR A 102 -11.12 5.21 6.83
C TYR A 102 -10.56 6.46 6.14
N ARG A 103 -11.34 7.11 5.27
CA ARG A 103 -10.91 8.34 4.58
C ARG A 103 -10.53 9.47 5.53
N MET A 104 -11.15 9.56 6.71
CA MET A 104 -10.80 10.59 7.70
C MET A 104 -9.44 10.29 8.35
N SER A 105 -9.09 9.02 8.51
CA SER A 105 -7.81 8.61 9.09
C SER A 105 -6.68 8.58 8.07
N SER A 106 -6.96 8.27 6.80
CA SER A 106 -5.97 8.18 5.74
C SER A 106 -5.74 9.48 4.99
N ASP A 107 -6.65 10.45 5.12
CA ASP A 107 -6.76 11.65 4.28
C ASP A 107 -6.94 11.34 2.77
N ASP A 108 -7.30 10.09 2.43
CA ASP A 108 -7.68 9.71 1.08
C ASP A 108 -9.14 10.09 0.82
N MET A 109 -9.30 11.33 0.34
CA MET A 109 -10.57 11.97 0.10
C MET A 109 -11.17 11.64 -1.28
N ASN A 110 -10.66 10.62 -1.99
CA ASN A 110 -11.16 10.25 -3.32
C ASN A 110 -12.68 9.98 -3.29
N PRO A 111 -13.48 10.67 -4.14
CA PRO A 111 -14.94 10.55 -4.15
C PRO A 111 -15.43 9.13 -4.48
N LEU A 112 -14.60 8.29 -5.11
CA LEU A 112 -14.90 6.88 -5.37
C LEU A 112 -15.33 6.08 -4.13
N HIS A 113 -14.94 6.54 -2.94
CA HIS A 113 -15.20 5.85 -1.68
C HIS A 113 -16.40 6.38 -0.91
N ILE A 114 -17.10 7.41 -1.41
CA ILE A 114 -18.22 8.02 -0.68
C ILE A 114 -19.34 8.56 -1.58
N ASP A 115 -19.01 9.04 -2.78
CA ASP A 115 -19.97 9.62 -3.71
C ASP A 115 -20.54 8.54 -4.65
N GLN A 116 -21.85 8.36 -4.58
CA GLN A 116 -22.55 7.35 -5.39
C GLN A 116 -22.46 7.61 -6.90
N ASN A 117 -22.56 8.89 -7.31
CA ASN A 117 -22.57 9.27 -8.72
C ASN A 117 -21.17 9.08 -9.32
N PHE A 118 -20.13 9.49 -8.59
CA PHE A 118 -18.75 9.30 -9.00
C PHE A 118 -18.40 7.82 -9.14
N SER A 119 -18.86 6.99 -8.19
CA SER A 119 -18.63 5.54 -8.21
C SER A 119 -19.29 4.87 -9.41
N LYS A 120 -20.56 5.23 -9.70
CA LYS A 120 -21.29 4.76 -10.89
C LYS A 120 -20.63 5.19 -12.20
N MET A 121 -20.22 6.45 -12.29
CA MET A 121 -19.48 6.96 -13.44
C MET A 121 -18.15 6.22 -13.64
N SER A 122 -17.52 5.80 -12.55
CA SER A 122 -16.28 5.01 -12.55
C SER A 122 -16.49 3.51 -12.79
N GLY A 123 -17.72 3.07 -13.06
CA GLY A 123 -18.04 1.67 -13.39
C GLY A 123 -18.40 0.77 -12.19
N PHE A 124 -18.53 1.32 -10.99
CA PHE A 124 -18.93 0.57 -9.80
C PHE A 124 -20.43 0.77 -9.50
N LYS A 125 -21.10 -0.28 -9.00
CA LYS A 125 -22.52 -0.18 -8.63
C LYS A 125 -22.75 0.81 -7.49
N GLU A 126 -21.82 0.84 -6.54
CA GLU A 126 -21.84 1.64 -5.31
C GLU A 126 -20.41 2.01 -4.89
N PRO A 127 -20.24 2.97 -3.96
CA PRO A 127 -18.93 3.30 -3.40
C PRO A 127 -18.22 2.07 -2.87
N ILE A 128 -16.93 1.97 -3.18
CA ILE A 128 -16.09 0.84 -2.77
C ILE A 128 -15.21 1.24 -1.59
N LEU A 129 -14.87 0.26 -0.73
CA LEU A 129 -13.89 0.49 0.33
C LEU A 129 -12.47 0.64 -0.24
N HIS A 130 -11.64 1.49 0.35
CA HIS A 130 -10.24 1.68 -0.04
C HIS A 130 -9.48 0.36 0.04
N VAL A 131 -8.69 0.04 -0.99
CA VAL A 131 -7.84 -1.17 -0.99
C VAL A 131 -6.86 -1.19 0.19
N LEU A 132 -6.32 -0.01 0.55
CA LEU A 132 -5.43 0.15 1.70
C LEU A 132 -6.14 -0.07 3.04
N CYS A 133 -7.47 0.04 3.10
CA CYS A 133 -8.21 -0.35 4.28
C CYS A 133 -8.16 -1.87 4.45
N PHE A 134 -8.41 -2.64 3.39
CA PHE A 134 -8.31 -4.11 3.44
C PHE A 134 -6.92 -4.59 3.84
N THR A 135 -5.85 -3.94 3.37
CA THR A 135 -4.48 -4.31 3.78
C THR A 135 -4.24 -4.05 5.27
N VAL A 136 -4.84 -3.02 5.85
CA VAL A 136 -4.80 -2.77 7.30
C VAL A 136 -5.54 -3.87 8.08
N PHE A 137 -6.73 -4.29 7.64
CA PHE A 137 -7.45 -5.42 8.25
C PHE A 137 -6.61 -6.70 8.21
N ALA A 138 -6.10 -7.06 7.02
CA ALA A 138 -5.26 -8.25 6.85
C ALA A 138 -4.00 -8.20 7.72
N THR A 139 -3.32 -7.05 7.77
CA THR A 139 -2.12 -6.84 8.62
C THR A 139 -2.46 -7.01 10.09
N ARG A 140 -3.57 -6.43 10.55
CA ARG A 140 -4.03 -6.56 11.94
C ARG A 140 -4.31 -8.02 12.30
N HIS A 141 -4.93 -8.78 11.41
CA HIS A 141 -5.17 -10.22 11.62
C HIS A 141 -3.86 -11.00 11.71
N VAL A 142 -2.91 -10.74 10.82
CA VAL A 142 -1.58 -11.38 10.83
C VAL A 142 -0.83 -11.06 12.14
N ILE A 143 -0.79 -9.80 12.54
CA ILE A 143 -0.14 -9.36 13.80
C ILE A 143 -0.80 -10.03 15.02
N LYS A 144 -2.14 -10.13 15.03
CA LYS A 144 -2.87 -10.80 16.10
C LYS A 144 -2.54 -12.29 16.21
N LEU A 145 -2.47 -13.00 15.09
CA LEU A 145 -2.27 -14.44 15.06
C LEU A 145 -0.81 -14.84 15.28
N TRP A 146 0.11 -14.12 14.67
CA TRP A 146 1.51 -14.56 14.54
C TRP A 146 2.51 -13.67 15.28
N ALA A 147 2.06 -12.56 15.84
CA ALA A 147 2.92 -11.63 16.54
C ALA A 147 2.40 -11.27 17.94
N GLU A 148 1.46 -12.01 18.53
CA GLU A 148 0.96 -11.76 19.89
C GLU A 148 0.41 -10.32 20.09
N ASN A 149 -0.10 -9.69 19.00
CA ASN A 149 -0.42 -8.25 18.95
C ASN A 149 0.75 -7.28 19.20
N ASP A 150 1.99 -7.77 19.16
CA ASP A 150 3.20 -6.96 19.26
C ASP A 150 3.59 -6.38 17.89
N ALA A 151 3.22 -5.11 17.67
CA ALA A 151 3.52 -4.38 16.45
C ALA A 151 5.03 -4.23 16.19
N SER A 152 5.90 -4.36 17.20
CA SER A 152 7.36 -4.26 17.01
C SER A 152 7.95 -5.43 16.20
N ARG A 153 7.20 -6.54 16.12
CA ARG A 153 7.55 -7.73 15.33
C ARG A 153 7.16 -7.61 13.85
N PHE A 154 6.32 -6.63 13.49
CA PHE A 154 5.97 -6.36 12.10
C PHE A 154 7.12 -5.64 11.39
N LYS A 155 7.55 -6.15 10.23
CA LYS A 155 8.68 -5.59 9.47
C LYS A 155 8.29 -5.02 8.11
N ALA A 156 7.49 -5.74 7.35
CA ALA A 156 7.08 -5.33 6.01
C ALA A 156 5.78 -6.01 5.59
N LEU A 157 5.07 -5.36 4.68
CA LEU A 157 3.96 -5.92 3.92
C LEU A 157 4.21 -5.63 2.43
N LYS A 158 3.89 -6.61 1.59
CA LYS A 158 3.79 -6.46 0.15
C LYS A 158 2.47 -7.07 -0.31
N VAL A 159 1.74 -6.30 -1.12
CA VAL A 159 0.53 -6.70 -1.83
C VAL A 159 0.68 -6.41 -3.32
#